data_AF-A0A1X7HHU5-F1
#
_entry.id   AF-A0A1X7HHU5-F1
#
_cell.length_a   1.000
_cell.length_b   1.000
_cell.length_c   1.000
_cell.angle_alpha   90.00
_cell.angle_beta   90.00
_cell.angle_gamma   90.00
#
_symmetry.space_group_name_H-M   'P 1'
#
loop_
_entity.id
_entity.type
_entity.pdbx_description
1 polymer ?
#
loop_
_entity_poly.entity_id
_entity_poly.type
_entity_poly.pdbx_seq_one_letter_code
_entity_poly.pdbx_strand_id
1 'polypeptide(L)'
;MELLCHQQRRTTSVLWPEDIDRRLNILVRAAAAAGERTSRAELLAALVAAVEVEPEQVAALLHRYRCLPADTLADDDDRDDLPAVRTPGPRRVASA
;
A
#
# COMPACT_ATOMS: atom_id res chain seq x y z
N MET A 1 16.08 -10.46 -18.66
CA MET A 1 16.15 -9.67 -17.43
C MET A 1 15.15 -10.24 -16.44
N GLU A 2 15.56 -10.53 -15.22
CA GLU A 2 14.64 -10.94 -14.16
C GLU A 2 14.00 -9.70 -13.53
N LEU A 3 12.68 -9.74 -13.30
CA LEU A 3 11.93 -8.63 -12.69
C LEU A 3 11.97 -8.73 -11.17
N LEU A 4 12.10 -7.59 -10.46
CA LEU A 4 12.11 -7.54 -8.99
C LEU A 4 10.85 -8.15 -8.36
N CYS A 5 9.67 -7.97 -8.98
CA CYS A 5 8.40 -8.54 -8.51
C CYS A 5 8.34 -10.08 -8.56
N HIS A 6 9.29 -10.73 -9.25
CA HIS A 6 9.43 -12.18 -9.36
C HIS A 6 10.52 -12.77 -8.46
N GLN A 7 11.26 -11.94 -7.72
CA GLN A 7 12.34 -12.39 -6.84
C GLN A 7 11.80 -13.07 -5.57
N GLN A 8 12.70 -13.72 -4.82
CA GLN A 8 12.36 -14.40 -3.57
C GLN A 8 11.71 -13.43 -2.56
N ARG A 9 10.51 -13.79 -2.09
CA ARG A 9 9.71 -12.94 -1.21
C ARG A 9 10.08 -13.15 0.26
N ARG A 10 9.99 -12.08 1.05
CA ARG A 10 10.10 -12.09 2.52
C ARG A 10 8.81 -11.53 3.12
N THR A 11 8.41 -12.07 4.26
CA THR A 11 7.26 -11.57 5.03
C THR A 11 7.70 -10.41 5.92
N THR A 12 6.90 -9.35 5.96
CA THR A 12 7.09 -8.20 6.85
C THR A 12 5.79 -7.91 7.59
N SER A 13 5.88 -7.70 8.90
CA SER A 13 4.77 -7.23 9.73
C SER A 13 4.98 -5.75 10.04
N VAL A 14 3.97 -4.92 9.79
CA VAL A 14 4.01 -3.47 9.99
C VAL A 14 2.88 -3.05 10.93
N LEU A 15 3.16 -2.11 11.84
CA LEU A 15 2.18 -1.44 12.68
C LEU A 15 2.16 0.05 12.33
N TRP A 16 0.97 0.61 12.07
CA TRP A 16 0.77 2.01 11.71
C TRP A 16 -0.65 2.48 12.11
N PRO A 17 -0.95 3.79 12.01
CA PRO A 17 -2.31 4.30 12.21
C PRO A 17 -3.33 3.67 11.26
N GLU A 18 -4.58 3.55 11.69
CA GLU A 18 -5.68 2.97 10.89
C GLU A 18 -5.86 3.71 9.55
N ASP A 19 -5.74 5.04 9.55
CA ASP A 19 -5.94 5.84 8.34
C ASP A 19 -4.89 5.55 7.26
N ILE A 20 -3.67 5.19 7.66
CA ILE A 20 -2.62 4.74 6.73
C ILE A 20 -2.98 3.38 6.15
N ASP A 21 -3.54 2.47 6.96
CA ASP A 21 -4.01 1.16 6.49
C ASP A 21 -5.11 1.31 5.44
N ARG A 22 -6.06 2.21 5.72
CA ARG A 22 -7.20 2.52 4.86
C ARG A 22 -6.74 3.18 3.57
N ARG A 23 -5.83 4.16 3.65
CA ARG A 23 -5.18 4.78 2.48
C ARG A 23 -4.57 3.74 1.56
N LEU A 24 -3.89 2.72 2.11
CA LEU A 24 -3.31 1.67 1.27
C LEU A 24 -4.37 0.89 0.49
N ASN A 25 -5.53 0.60 1.08
CA ASN A 25 -6.63 -0.04 0.36
C ASN A 25 -7.16 0.85 -0.77
N ILE A 26 -7.27 2.15 -0.54
CA ILE A 26 -7.70 3.11 -1.56
C ILE A 26 -6.72 3.17 -2.71
N LEU A 27 -5.42 3.18 -2.45
CA LEU A 27 -4.39 3.12 -3.49
C LEU A 27 -4.47 1.84 -4.33
N VAL A 28 -4.78 0.68 -3.71
CA VAL A 28 -5.04 -0.56 -4.46
C VAL A 28 -6.29 -0.43 -5.33
N ARG A 29 -7.37 0.18 -4.82
CA ARG A 29 -8.59 0.45 -5.61
C ARG A 29 -8.32 1.42 -6.76
N ALA A 30 -7.49 2.44 -6.55
CA ALA A 30 -7.08 3.39 -7.57
C ALA A 30 -6.26 2.71 -8.68
N ALA A 31 -5.32 1.83 -8.33
CA ALA A 31 -4.59 1.02 -9.30
C ALA A 31 -5.55 0.11 -10.11
N ALA A 32 -6.52 -0.52 -9.44
CA ALA A 32 -7.53 -1.34 -10.10
C ALA A 32 -8.41 -0.53 -11.07
N ALA A 33 -8.77 0.71 -10.71
CA ALA A 33 -9.50 1.63 -11.59
C ALA A 33 -8.71 1.97 -12.87
N ALA A 34 -7.38 2.03 -12.76
CA ALA A 34 -6.47 2.20 -13.89
C ALA A 34 -6.21 0.92 -14.71
N GLY A 35 -6.82 -0.20 -14.34
CA GLY A 35 -6.66 -1.50 -15.01
C GLY A 35 -5.52 -2.36 -14.47
N GLU A 36 -4.80 -1.90 -13.43
CA GLU A 36 -3.69 -2.63 -12.83
C GLU A 36 -4.18 -3.65 -11.81
N ARG A 37 -3.73 -4.90 -11.96
CA ARG A 37 -4.00 -5.96 -10.98
C ARG A 37 -2.86 -6.03 -9.98
N THR A 38 -3.05 -5.46 -8.80
CA THR A 38 -2.02 -5.45 -7.75
C THR A 38 -2.53 -5.91 -6.39
N SER A 39 -1.61 -6.08 -5.45
CA SER A 39 -1.88 -6.41 -4.04
C SER A 39 -1.31 -5.33 -3.13
N ARG A 40 -1.74 -5.29 -1.86
CA ARG A 40 -1.18 -4.39 -0.84
C ARG A 40 0.35 -4.54 -0.71
N ALA A 41 0.85 -5.77 -0.73
CA ALA A 41 2.28 -6.04 -0.60
C ALA A 41 3.07 -5.54 -1.81
N GLU A 42 2.53 -5.71 -3.02
CA GLU A 42 3.15 -5.22 -4.25
C GLU A 42 3.10 -3.69 -4.34
N LEU A 43 1.98 -3.07 -3.94
CA LEU A 43 1.87 -1.63 -3.86
C LEU A 43 2.87 -1.04 -2.84
N LEU A 44 3.03 -1.66 -1.67
CA LEU A 44 4.06 -1.26 -0.71
C LEU A 44 5.46 -1.41 -1.29
N ALA A 45 5.75 -2.52 -1.97
CA ALA A 45 7.03 -2.73 -2.63
C ALA A 45 7.28 -1.67 -3.71
N ALA A 46 6.26 -1.29 -4.49
CA ALA A 46 6.34 -0.25 -5.49
C ALA A 46 6.60 1.12 -4.86
N LEU A 47 5.93 1.47 -3.76
CA LEU A 47 6.18 2.71 -3.01
C LEU A 47 7.60 2.76 -2.47
N VAL A 48 8.12 1.66 -1.91
CA VAL A 48 9.50 1.58 -1.43
C VAL A 48 10.50 1.68 -2.57
N ALA A 49 10.25 1.01 -3.70
CA ALA A 49 11.11 1.02 -4.87
C ALA A 49 11.14 2.37 -5.60
N ALA A 50 10.10 3.19 -5.45
CA ALA A 50 10.00 4.51 -6.08
C ALA A 50 10.77 5.62 -5.34
N VAL A 51 11.18 5.38 -4.08
CA VAL A 51 11.89 6.39 -3.28
C VAL A 51 13.38 6.36 -3.61
N GLU A 52 13.95 7.52 -3.93
CA GLU A 52 15.40 7.70 -4.06
C GLU A 52 16.09 7.53 -2.70
N VAL A 53 17.19 6.77 -2.66
CA VAL A 53 17.91 6.45 -1.42
C VAL A 53 18.95 7.54 -1.12
N GLU A 54 18.50 8.79 -1.05
CA GLU A 54 19.31 9.95 -0.64
C GLU A 54 19.01 10.31 0.82
N PRO A 55 20.02 10.40 1.70
CA PRO A 55 19.82 10.58 3.15
C PRO A 55 18.89 11.75 3.51
N GLU A 56 19.09 12.90 2.87
CA GLU A 56 18.32 14.13 3.10
C GLU A 56 16.86 13.96 2.66
N GLN A 57 16.62 13.26 1.55
CA GLN A 57 15.27 13.01 1.05
C GLN A 57 14.50 12.07 1.99
N VAL A 58 15.14 11.01 2.47
CA VAL A 58 14.55 10.06 3.43
C VAL A 58 14.24 10.76 4.75
N ALA A 59 15.15 11.61 5.25
CA ALA A 59 14.93 12.39 6.46
C ALA A 59 13.74 13.36 6.30
N ALA A 60 13.65 14.06 5.16
CA ALA A 60 12.54 14.96 4.87
C ALA A 60 11.19 14.23 4.72
N LEU A 61 11.18 13.03 4.12
CA LEU A 61 10.00 12.17 4.04
C LEU A 61 9.52 11.80 5.45
N LEU A 62 10.42 11.35 6.32
CA LEU A 62 10.09 10.99 7.70
C LEU A 62 9.60 12.19 8.52
N HIS A 63 10.23 13.35 8.36
CA HIS A 63 9.80 14.57 9.05
C HIS A 63 8.38 14.97 8.64
N ARG A 64 8.09 14.99 7.33
CA ARG A 64 6.74 15.28 6.82
C ARG A 64 5.72 14.32 7.41
N TYR A 65 5.98 13.00 7.38
CA TYR A 65 5.07 12.01 7.96
C TYR A 65 4.79 12.26 9.44
N ARG A 66 5.81 12.58 10.24
CA ARG A 66 5.66 12.84 11.69
C ARG A 66 4.92 14.15 12.00
N CYS A 67 4.83 15.06 11.04
CA CYS A 67 4.15 16.34 11.19
C CYS A 67 2.76 16.38 10.53
N LEU A 68 2.29 15.26 9.95
CA LEU A 68 0.96 15.20 9.35
C LEU A 68 -0.13 15.36 10.42
N PRO A 69 -1.09 16.30 10.24
CA PRO A 69 -2.32 16.35 11.01
C PRO A 69 -3.12 15.05 10.92
N ALA A 70 -3.79 14.65 12.00
CA ALA A 70 -4.53 13.39 12.07
C ALA A 70 -5.70 13.31 11.07
N ASP A 71 -6.26 14.45 10.68
CA ASP A 71 -7.36 14.57 9.73
C ASP A 71 -6.92 14.66 8.26
N THR A 72 -5.61 14.63 7.97
CA THR A 72 -5.10 14.80 6.59
C THR A 72 -5.65 13.77 5.60
N LEU A 73 -6.04 12.59 6.10
CA LEU A 73 -6.57 11.50 5.29
C LEU A 73 -8.07 11.28 5.50
N ALA A 74 -8.80 12.23 6.09
CA ALA A 74 -10.23 12.06 6.36
C ALA A 74 -11.07 11.98 5.06
N ASP A 75 -10.72 12.77 4.04
CA ASP A 75 -11.46 12.84 2.76
C ASP A 75 -11.40 11.54 1.92
N ASP A 76 -10.56 10.60 2.32
CA ASP A 76 -10.36 9.34 1.64
C ASP A 76 -11.50 8.34 1.87
N ASP A 77 -12.25 8.49 2.97
CA ASP A 77 -13.41 7.64 3.26
C ASP A 77 -14.51 7.75 2.20
N ASP A 78 -14.62 8.93 1.57
CA ASP A 78 -15.71 9.25 0.64
C ASP A 78 -15.39 8.90 -0.83
N ARG A 79 -14.33 8.12 -1.09
CA ARG A 79 -13.92 7.68 -2.44
C ARG A 79 -14.82 6.57 -2.99
N ASP A 80 -16.09 6.91 -3.21
CA ASP A 80 -17.10 6.07 -3.84
C ASP A 80 -16.92 5.93 -5.36
N ASP A 81 -16.12 6.81 -5.97
CA ASP A 81 -15.75 6.79 -7.39
C ASP A 81 -14.85 5.61 -7.76
N LEU A 82 -14.19 4.99 -6.78
CA LEU A 82 -13.27 3.88 -7.01
C LEU A 82 -13.98 2.51 -6.95
N PRO A 83 -13.57 1.51 -7.74
CA PRO A 83 -14.16 0.19 -7.69
C PRO A 83 -13.89 -0.48 -6.34
N ALA A 84 -14.83 -1.30 -5.86
CA ALA A 84 -14.58 -2.21 -4.75
C ALA A 84 -13.62 -3.31 -5.21
N VAL A 85 -12.43 -3.38 -4.61
CA VAL A 85 -11.50 -4.49 -4.86
C VAL A 85 -11.97 -5.68 -4.04
N ARG A 86 -12.36 -6.77 -4.72
CA ARG A 86 -12.75 -8.02 -4.05
C ARG A 86 -11.52 -8.62 -3.38
N THR A 87 -11.44 -8.54 -2.06
CA THR A 87 -10.49 -9.33 -1.29
C THR A 87 -10.86 -10.81 -1.48
N PRO A 88 -9.95 -11.67 -1.97
CA PRO A 88 -10.21 -13.10 -2.01
C PRO A 88 -10.51 -13.56 -0.59
N GLY A 89 -11.71 -14.13 -0.38
CA GLY A 89 -12.12 -14.61 0.93
C GLY A 89 -11.16 -15.66 1.50
N PRO A 90 -11.22 -15.96 2.80
CA PRO A 90 -10.34 -16.94 3.43
C PRO A 90 -10.40 -18.27 2.66
N ARG A 91 -9.26 -18.70 2.10
CA ARG A 91 -9.17 -20.06 1.56
C ARG A 91 -9.35 -21.01 2.74
N ARG A 92 -10.47 -21.75 2.77
CA ARG A 92 -10.58 -22.94 3.61
C ARG A 92 -9.38 -23.82 3.29
N VAL A 93 -8.46 -23.94 4.23
CA VAL A 93 -7.48 -25.02 4.22
C VAL A 93 -8.32 -26.29 4.33
N ALA A 94 -8.41 -27.05 3.24
CA ALA A 94 -8.96 -28.39 3.29
C ALA A 94 -8.01 -29.22 4.14
N SER A 95 -8.40 -29.48 5.38
CA SER A 95 -7.75 -30.49 6.21
C SER A 95 -7.94 -31.84 5.53
N ALA A 96 -6.84 -32.48 5.16
CA ALA A 96 -6.78 -33.90 4.81
C ALA A 96 -6.39 -34.70 6.05
#